data_AF-K1TK84-F1
#
_entry.id   AF-K1TK84-F1
#
_cell.length_a   1.000
_cell.length_b   1.000
_cell.length_c   1.000
_cell.angle_alpha   90.00
_cell.angle_beta   90.00
_cell.angle_gamma   90.00
#
_symmetry.space_group_name_H-M   'P 1'
#
loop_
_entity.id
_entity.type
_entity.pdbx_description
1 polymer ?
#
loop_
_entity_poly.entity_id
_entity_poly.type
_entity_poly.pdbx_seq_one_letter_code
_entity_poly.pdbx_strand_id
1 'polypeptide(L)'
;RFVWSEDNPCFFRGKAGEGIGGPHIGYDMPWPMSIMMKCFTAQNDDEIRWCMKTLLNTDAGMGFIHESFHKDDASKYTRAWFAWQNTLFGELVIKLINDGKVDLLNSL
;
A
#
# COMPACT_ATOMS: atom_id res chain seq x y z
N ARG A 1 -9.65 -4.86 11.71
CA ARG A 1 -9.90 -6.31 11.87
C ARG A 1 -10.82 -6.83 10.76
N PHE A 2 -12.11 -6.50 10.73
CA PHE A 2 -13.04 -6.97 9.68
C PHE A 2 -12.61 -6.62 8.23
N VAL A 3 -12.40 -5.33 7.92
CA VAL A 3 -12.13 -4.91 6.53
C VAL A 3 -10.77 -5.40 5.98
N TRP A 4 -9.84 -5.78 6.86
CA TRP A 4 -8.52 -6.31 6.51
C TRP A 4 -8.48 -7.82 6.76
N SER A 5 -9.46 -8.53 6.22
CA SER A 5 -9.62 -9.98 6.35
C SER A 5 -10.36 -10.54 5.14
N GLU A 6 -10.29 -11.85 4.94
CA GLU A 6 -10.95 -12.56 3.84
C GLU A 6 -12.49 -12.53 3.94
N ASP A 7 -13.05 -12.09 5.07
CA ASP A 7 -14.48 -11.81 5.20
C ASP A 7 -14.92 -10.57 4.41
N ASN A 8 -13.99 -9.68 4.06
CA ASN A 8 -14.24 -8.58 3.14
C ASN A 8 -14.09 -9.07 1.68
N PRO A 9 -15.15 -9.05 0.85
CA PRO A 9 -15.09 -9.54 -0.52
C PRO A 9 -14.10 -8.80 -1.44
N CYS A 10 -13.65 -7.62 -1.02
CA CYS A 10 -12.68 -6.79 -1.75
C CYS A 10 -11.28 -6.83 -1.12
N PHE A 11 -11.05 -7.67 -0.11
CA PHE A 11 -9.72 -7.92 0.43
C PHE A 11 -9.06 -9.06 -0.34
N PHE A 12 -7.83 -8.84 -0.78
CA PHE A 12 -7.07 -9.80 -1.57
C PHE A 12 -5.70 -10.01 -0.93
N ARG A 13 -5.24 -11.26 -0.94
CA ARG A 13 -3.92 -11.68 -0.43
C ARG A 13 -3.28 -12.62 -1.43
N GLY A 14 -2.03 -12.35 -1.78
CA GLY A 14 -1.24 -13.17 -2.68
C GLY A 14 0.26 -13.04 -2.40
N LYS A 15 1.06 -13.49 -3.36
CA LYS A 15 2.52 -13.56 -3.24
C LYS A 15 3.21 -12.19 -3.16
N ALA A 16 2.71 -11.20 -3.90
CA ALA A 16 3.28 -9.86 -3.96
C ALA A 16 2.84 -8.98 -2.78
N GLY A 17 1.66 -9.25 -2.21
CA GLY A 17 1.16 -8.53 -1.05
C GLY A 17 -0.31 -8.80 -0.76
N GLU A 18 -0.85 -8.01 0.17
CA GLU A 18 -2.26 -8.00 0.51
C GLU A 18 -2.79 -6.58 0.66
N GLY A 19 -4.10 -6.41 0.45
CA GLY A 19 -4.77 -5.14 0.59
C GLY A 19 -6.20 -5.18 0.13
N ILE A 20 -6.85 -4.02 0.17
CA ILE A 20 -8.24 -3.84 -0.25
C ILE A 20 -8.24 -3.21 -1.65
N GLY A 21 -9.02 -3.78 -2.55
CA GLY A 21 -9.34 -3.20 -3.86
C GLY A 21 -10.83 -2.83 -3.94
N GLY A 22 -11.47 -3.21 -5.04
CA GLY A 22 -12.91 -3.00 -5.22
C GLY A 22 -13.39 -3.45 -6.60
N PRO A 23 -14.71 -3.40 -6.85
CA PRO A 23 -15.29 -3.87 -8.12
C PRO A 23 -14.88 -3.03 -9.34
N HIS A 24 -14.24 -1.86 -9.13
CA HIS A 24 -13.85 -0.96 -10.21
C HIS A 24 -12.78 -1.55 -11.14
N ILE A 25 -11.77 -2.22 -10.59
CA ILE A 25 -10.76 -2.95 -11.38
C ILE A 25 -11.09 -4.45 -11.44
N GLY A 26 -11.73 -4.98 -10.39
CA GLY A 26 -12.13 -6.37 -10.30
C GLY A 26 -11.32 -7.16 -9.27
N TYR A 27 -11.37 -8.47 -9.37
CA TYR A 27 -10.75 -9.39 -8.42
C TYR A 27 -9.23 -9.33 -8.45
N ASP A 28 -8.61 -9.68 -7.31
CA ASP A 28 -7.18 -9.87 -7.15
C ASP A 28 -6.30 -8.62 -7.35
N MET A 29 -6.91 -7.44 -7.39
CA MET A 29 -6.23 -6.15 -7.64
C MET A 29 -6.33 -5.23 -6.40
N PRO A 30 -5.56 -5.48 -5.32
CA PRO A 30 -5.46 -4.55 -4.20
C PRO A 30 -4.93 -3.18 -4.63
N TRP A 31 -5.38 -2.14 -3.93
CA TRP A 31 -4.97 -0.76 -4.18
C TRP A 31 -3.91 -0.35 -3.16
N PRO A 32 -2.76 0.22 -3.59
CA PRO A 32 -1.77 0.80 -2.68
C PRO A 32 -2.37 1.81 -1.69
N MET A 33 -3.45 2.50 -2.09
CA MET A 33 -4.22 3.39 -1.21
C MET A 33 -4.66 2.71 0.09
N SER A 34 -5.14 1.47 0.02
CA SER A 34 -5.59 0.75 1.22
C SER A 34 -4.45 0.49 2.20
N ILE A 35 -3.25 0.20 1.68
CA ILE A 35 -2.03 -0.03 2.45
C ILE A 35 -1.54 1.30 3.05
N MET A 36 -1.57 2.40 2.27
CA MET A 36 -1.27 3.72 2.80
C MET A 36 -2.24 4.10 3.92
N MET A 37 -3.55 3.90 3.77
CA MET A 37 -4.53 4.18 4.82
C MET A 37 -4.32 3.32 6.06
N LYS A 38 -3.95 2.05 5.90
CA LYS A 38 -3.53 1.19 7.01
C LYS A 38 -2.29 1.75 7.71
N CYS A 39 -1.31 2.26 6.97
CA CYS A 39 -0.13 2.93 7.53
C CYS A 39 -0.49 4.21 8.28
N PHE A 40 -1.34 5.08 7.72
CA PHE A 40 -1.82 6.31 8.36
C PHE A 40 -2.53 6.07 9.69
N THR A 41 -3.17 4.90 9.83
CA THR A 41 -3.97 4.52 11.01
C THR A 41 -3.28 3.50 11.92
N ALA A 42 -2.03 3.13 11.60
CA ALA A 42 -1.26 2.19 12.38
C ALA A 42 -0.90 2.77 13.76
N GLN A 43 -0.89 1.89 14.77
CA GLN A 43 -0.54 2.27 16.15
C GLN A 43 0.76 1.63 16.63
N ASN A 44 1.43 0.85 15.78
CA ASN A 44 2.69 0.18 16.10
C ASN A 44 3.66 0.20 14.91
N ASP A 45 4.94 0.12 15.23
CA ASP A 45 6.03 0.32 14.27
C ASP A 45 6.19 -0.86 13.30
N ASP A 46 5.85 -2.08 13.72
CA ASP A 46 5.90 -3.25 12.86
C ASP A 46 4.86 -3.18 11.74
N GLU A 47 3.67 -2.67 12.04
CA GLU A 47 2.62 -2.43 11.06
C GLU A 47 3.02 -1.34 10.05
N ILE A 48 3.61 -0.24 10.52
CA ILE A 48 4.14 0.82 9.65
C ILE A 48 5.22 0.24 8.74
N ARG A 49 6.18 -0.50 9.31
CA ARG A 49 7.28 -1.14 8.58
C ARG A 49 6.75 -2.07 7.50
N TRP A 50 5.76 -2.90 7.83
CA TRP A 50 5.13 -3.79 6.86
C TRP A 50 4.49 -3.00 5.71
N CYS A 51 3.67 -1.99 6.02
CA CYS A 51 3.01 -1.17 5.00
C CYS A 51 4.03 -0.48 4.07
N MET A 52 5.07 0.13 4.64
CA MET A 52 6.09 0.83 3.85
C MET A 52 6.87 -0.13 2.95
N LYS A 53 7.28 -1.30 3.46
CA LYS A 53 7.95 -2.32 2.64
C LYS A 53 7.06 -2.84 1.51
N THR A 54 5.77 -3.07 1.78
CA THR A 54 4.85 -3.53 0.73
C THR A 54 4.67 -2.47 -0.34
N LEU A 55 4.50 -1.19 0.01
CA LEU A 55 4.40 -0.11 -0.97
C LEU A 55 5.65 -0.03 -1.84
N LEU A 56 6.85 -0.10 -1.25
CA LEU A 56 8.12 -0.07 -1.98
C LEU A 56 8.34 -1.30 -2.88
N ASN A 57 7.83 -2.47 -2.50
CA ASN A 57 8.01 -3.71 -3.26
C ASN A 57 6.92 -3.96 -4.33
N THR A 58 5.92 -3.09 -4.42
CA THR A 58 4.75 -3.26 -5.31
C THR A 58 4.61 -2.16 -6.37
N ASP A 59 5.67 -1.37 -6.57
CA ASP A 59 5.75 -0.27 -7.53
C ASP A 59 6.22 -0.69 -8.94
N ALA A 60 6.42 -1.99 -9.16
CA ALA A 60 6.97 -2.56 -10.39
C ALA A 60 8.33 -1.96 -10.83
N GLY A 61 9.11 -1.41 -9.88
CA GLY A 61 10.38 -0.72 -10.16
C GLY A 61 10.22 0.65 -10.82
N MET A 62 9.03 1.24 -10.79
CA MET A 62 8.72 2.52 -11.45
C MET A 62 8.97 3.74 -10.57
N GLY A 63 9.08 3.57 -9.24
CA GLY A 63 9.23 4.68 -8.30
C GLY A 63 7.97 5.54 -8.13
N PHE A 64 6.80 5.04 -8.54
CA PHE A 64 5.50 5.73 -8.44
C PHE A 64 4.45 4.82 -7.80
N ILE A 65 3.40 5.43 -7.24
CA ILE A 65 2.26 4.68 -6.72
C ILE A 65 1.20 4.51 -7.82
N HIS A 66 0.85 3.26 -8.08
CA HIS A 66 -0.18 2.85 -9.02
C HIS A 66 -1.58 2.88 -8.39
N GLU A 67 -2.62 2.77 -9.22
CA GLU A 67 -4.00 2.63 -8.71
C GLU A 67 -4.23 1.27 -8.06
N SER A 68 -3.76 0.21 -8.72
CA SER A 68 -3.84 -1.16 -8.23
C SER A 68 -2.64 -1.97 -8.72
N PHE A 69 -2.35 -3.09 -8.05
CA PHE A 69 -1.39 -4.10 -8.47
C PHE A 69 -2.00 -5.49 -8.29
N HIS A 70 -1.62 -6.48 -9.09
CA HIS A 70 -2.12 -7.84 -8.94
C HIS A 70 -1.48 -8.51 -7.71
N LYS A 71 -2.29 -9.14 -6.85
CA LYS A 71 -1.88 -9.71 -5.56
C LYS A 71 -0.70 -10.69 -5.64
N ASP A 72 -0.53 -11.36 -6.78
CA ASP A 72 0.55 -12.34 -7.01
C ASP A 72 1.70 -11.83 -7.89
N ASP A 73 1.54 -10.69 -8.55
CA ASP A 73 2.51 -10.17 -9.53
C ASP A 73 2.37 -8.64 -9.67
N ALA A 74 3.16 -7.90 -8.90
CA ALA A 74 3.07 -6.44 -8.86
C ALA A 74 3.46 -5.76 -10.19
N SER A 75 4.11 -6.46 -11.13
CA SER A 75 4.38 -5.93 -12.46
C SER A 75 3.09 -5.73 -13.28
N LYS A 76 1.98 -6.36 -12.88
CA LYS A 76 0.64 -6.15 -13.41
C LYS A 76 -0.08 -5.12 -12.57
N TYR A 77 -0.05 -3.87 -13.02
CA TYR A 77 -0.65 -2.74 -12.32
C TYR A 77 -1.55 -1.91 -13.24
N THR A 78 -2.39 -1.05 -12.65
CA THR A 78 -3.19 -0.06 -13.38
C THR A 78 -2.72 1.36 -13.09
N ARG A 79 -2.80 2.23 -14.10
CA ARG A 79 -2.43 3.66 -14.05
C ARG A 79 -0.99 3.91 -13.59
N ALA A 80 -0.07 3.86 -14.55
CA ALA A 80 1.34 4.21 -14.34
C ALA A 80 1.54 5.63 -13.76
N TRP A 81 0.64 6.57 -14.13
CA TRP A 81 0.66 7.93 -13.62
C TRP A 81 -0.64 8.25 -12.89
N PHE A 82 -0.56 8.35 -11.56
CA PHE A 82 -1.70 8.69 -10.72
C PHE A 82 -1.31 9.70 -9.65
N ALA A 83 -1.38 10.99 -10.00
CA ALA A 83 -0.85 12.08 -9.17
C ALA A 83 -1.40 12.12 -7.74
N TRP A 84 -2.69 11.82 -7.54
CA TRP A 84 -3.26 11.77 -6.19
C TRP A 84 -2.56 10.74 -5.30
N GLN A 85 -2.27 9.54 -5.83
CA GLN A 85 -1.61 8.49 -5.07
C GLN A 85 -0.15 8.83 -4.77
N ASN A 86 0.54 9.47 -5.72
CA ASN A 86 1.89 9.97 -5.50
C ASN A 86 1.92 11.04 -4.38
N THR A 87 0.96 11.97 -4.39
CA THR A 87 0.82 12.98 -3.32
C THR A 87 0.55 12.32 -1.96
N LEU A 88 -0.38 11.35 -1.91
CA LEU A 88 -0.73 10.67 -0.68
C LEU A 88 0.45 9.89 -0.07
N PHE A 89 1.30 9.30 -0.90
CA PHE A 89 2.53 8.67 -0.44
C PHE A 89 3.56 9.67 0.10
N GLY A 90 3.76 10.79 -0.60
CA GLY A 90 4.60 11.88 -0.11
C GLY A 90 4.10 12.42 1.24
N GLU A 91 2.80 12.61 1.39
CA GLU A 91 2.15 13.01 2.63
C GLU A 91 2.41 11.99 3.76
N LEU A 92 2.27 10.69 3.48
CA LEU A 92 2.54 9.62 4.44
C LEU A 92 3.98 9.67 4.96
N VAL A 93 4.95 9.81 4.05
CA VAL A 93 6.37 9.89 4.43
C VAL A 93 6.64 11.12 5.29
N ILE A 94 6.13 12.29 4.90
CA ILE A 94 6.28 13.54 5.67
C ILE A 94 5.65 13.39 7.06
N LYS A 95 4.46 12.79 7.14
CA LYS A 95 3.79 12.52 8.43
C LYS A 95 4.67 11.65 9.33
N LEU A 96 5.19 10.53 8.83
CA LEU A 96 6.03 9.64 9.63
C LEU A 96 7.31 10.32 10.12
N ILE A 97 7.93 11.17 9.30
CA ILE A 97 9.07 11.99 9.71
C ILE A 97 8.67 12.93 10.85
N ASN A 98 7.55 13.66 10.71
CA ASN A 98 7.06 14.59 11.72
C ASN A 98 6.65 13.88 13.03
N ASP A 99 6.19 12.64 12.95
CA ASP A 99 5.85 11.79 14.09
C ASP A 99 7.09 11.14 14.75
N GLY A 100 8.31 11.53 14.33
CA GLY A 100 9.56 11.05 14.92
C GLY A 100 9.96 9.64 14.48
N LYS A 101 9.44 9.14 13.35
CA LYS A 101 9.69 7.78 12.85
C LYS A 101 10.82 7.70 11.81
N VAL A 102 11.74 8.67 11.81
CA VAL A 102 12.87 8.71 10.87
C VAL A 102 13.74 7.46 10.99
N ASP A 103 14.07 7.01 12.20
CA ASP A 103 14.90 5.82 12.40
C ASP A 103 14.22 4.54 11.90
N LEU A 104 12.89 4.47 12.02
CA LEU A 104 12.10 3.38 11.44
C LEU A 104 12.24 3.38 9.92
N LEU A 105 12.05 4.54 9.27
CA LEU A 105 12.18 4.69 7.82
C LEU A 105 13.60 4.36 7.31
N ASN A 106 14.63 4.76 8.06
CA ASN A 106 16.02 4.46 7.74
C ASN A 106 16.37 2.97 7.89
N SER A 107 15.52 2.19 8.57
CA SER A 107 15.72 0.77 8.84
C SER A 107 14.85 -0.16 7.98
N LEU A 108 14.14 0.38 6.98
CA LEU A 108 13.29 -0.39 6.08
C LEU A 108 14.10 -1.41 5.28
#